data_AF-A0A954XQN1-F1
#
_entry.id   AF-A0A954XQN1-F1
#
_cell.length_a   1.000
_cell.length_b   1.000
_cell.length_c   1.000
_cell.angle_alpha   90.00
_cell.angle_beta   90.00
_cell.angle_gamma   90.00
#
_symmetry.space_group_name_H-M   'P 1'
#
loop_
_entity.id
_entity.type
_entity.pdbx_description
1 polymer ?
#
loop_
_entity_poly.entity_id
_entity_poly.type
_entity_poly.pdbx_seq_one_letter_code
_entity_poly.pdbx_strand_id
1 'polypeptide(L)'
;MRHGLVECNPFEEVPTNSLATEQFSFVSEVDAQKVLAELPDCQWRLLFALSRWGGLRVGSEVRQLTWDDIDWQKQRFTVRSPKTEHNQGGGSRSVPIFPELAQLFDERFEEAQVGETLVLPMLAKCTDTALRQLLVRAIVRAGVEPWPRPWHNMRATRQTELADRFPGHVVCKWLGNNETTAIKHYLRVRDDHFEKAAQNPAQSVHEQPRKAAQTDWGESTKPLEKQGDALARNRVHKCSVVREGLEPPTKGL
;
A
#
# COMPACT_ATOMS: atom_id res chain seq x y z
N MET A 1 -4.33 -39.81 -11.70
CA MET A 1 -2.97 -39.28 -11.58
C MET A 1 -2.45 -39.34 -10.14
N ARG A 2 -2.77 -38.43 -9.20
CA ARG A 2 -2.20 -38.47 -7.82
C ARG A 2 -2.83 -39.48 -6.85
N HIS A 3 -4.09 -39.85 -7.07
CA HIS A 3 -4.84 -40.80 -6.24
C HIS A 3 -5.26 -42.06 -7.01
N GLY A 4 -4.63 -42.34 -8.17
CA GLY A 4 -4.96 -43.52 -8.99
C GLY A 4 -6.33 -43.53 -9.69
N LEU A 5 -7.18 -42.52 -9.47
CA LEU A 5 -8.56 -42.46 -10.00
C LEU A 5 -8.68 -42.25 -11.52
N VAL A 6 -7.59 -41.91 -12.19
CA VAL A 6 -7.54 -41.70 -13.64
C VAL A 6 -6.14 -42.06 -14.12
N GLU A 7 -6.03 -42.82 -15.21
CA GLU A 7 -4.75 -43.34 -15.72
C GLU A 7 -3.86 -42.26 -16.33
N CYS A 8 -4.46 -41.29 -17.03
CA CYS A 8 -3.78 -40.14 -17.61
C CYS A 8 -4.55 -38.84 -17.37
N ASN A 9 -3.92 -37.69 -17.61
CA ASN A 9 -4.59 -36.40 -17.58
C ASN A 9 -5.12 -36.09 -18.99
N PRO A 10 -6.44 -36.16 -19.26
CA PRO A 10 -6.99 -35.92 -20.59
C PRO A 10 -6.86 -34.46 -21.05
N PHE A 11 -6.39 -33.55 -20.18
CA PHE A 11 -6.17 -32.14 -20.49
C PHE A 11 -4.69 -31.77 -20.54
N GLU A 12 -3.78 -32.75 -20.57
CA GLU A 12 -2.33 -32.53 -20.57
C GLU A 12 -1.85 -31.74 -21.79
N GLU A 13 -2.47 -31.97 -22.95
CA GLU A 13 -2.14 -31.27 -24.19
C GLU A 13 -3.00 -30.02 -24.44
N VAL A 14 -3.96 -29.73 -23.55
CA VAL A 14 -4.82 -28.55 -23.69
C VAL A 14 -4.08 -27.34 -23.15
N PRO A 15 -3.70 -26.36 -24.00
CA PRO A 15 -3.00 -25.16 -23.53
C PRO A 15 -3.88 -24.43 -22.53
N THR A 16 -3.47 -24.39 -21.26
CA THR A 16 -4.18 -23.66 -20.20
C THR A 16 -3.81 -22.17 -20.25
N ASN A 17 -3.91 -21.55 -21.43
CA ASN A 17 -3.67 -20.12 -21.56
C ASN A 17 -4.93 -19.37 -21.15
N SER A 18 -5.11 -19.17 -19.84
CA SER A 18 -5.89 -18.02 -19.40
C SER A 18 -5.07 -16.77 -19.74
N LEU A 19 -5.34 -16.15 -20.88
CA LEU A 19 -4.80 -14.82 -21.17
C LEU A 19 -5.34 -13.89 -20.09
N ALA A 20 -4.50 -13.59 -19.10
CA ALA A 20 -4.84 -12.62 -18.06
C ALA A 20 -4.89 -11.25 -18.75
N THR A 21 -6.09 -10.79 -19.11
CA THR A 21 -6.25 -9.39 -19.48
C THR A 21 -5.87 -8.56 -18.26
N GLU A 22 -4.89 -7.68 -18.40
CA GLU A 22 -4.49 -6.79 -17.32
C GLU A 22 -5.62 -5.79 -17.01
N GLN A 23 -6.55 -6.21 -16.17
CA GLN A 23 -7.68 -5.39 -15.69
C GLN A 23 -7.31 -4.63 -14.42
N PHE A 24 -6.09 -4.09 -14.37
CA PHE A 24 -5.63 -3.29 -13.24
C PHE A 24 -5.88 -1.81 -13.49
N SER A 25 -6.48 -1.15 -12.52
CA SER A 25 -6.57 0.31 -12.48
C SER A 25 -6.11 0.78 -11.11
N PHE A 26 -5.15 1.69 -11.12
CA PHE A 26 -4.68 2.33 -9.90
C PHE A 26 -5.75 3.28 -9.38
N VAL A 27 -6.20 3.06 -8.14
CA VAL A 27 -7.25 3.88 -7.53
C VAL A 27 -6.59 5.03 -6.77
N SER A 28 -6.38 6.17 -7.45
CA SER A 28 -5.70 7.33 -6.84
C SER A 28 -6.39 7.80 -5.55
N GLU A 29 -5.63 8.41 -4.64
CA GLU A 29 -6.21 9.01 -3.42
C GLU A 29 -7.28 10.05 -3.78
N VAL A 30 -6.99 10.89 -4.77
CA VAL A 30 -7.91 11.93 -5.26
C VAL A 30 -9.23 11.33 -5.72
N ASP A 31 -9.19 10.30 -6.57
CA ASP A 31 -10.41 9.67 -7.06
C ASP A 31 -11.12 8.87 -5.97
N ALA A 32 -10.37 8.20 -5.08
CA ALA A 32 -10.94 7.51 -3.93
C ALA A 32 -11.74 8.46 -3.02
N GLN A 33 -11.21 9.66 -2.75
CA GLN A 33 -11.89 10.68 -1.95
C GLN A 33 -13.15 11.23 -2.63
N LYS A 34 -13.10 11.49 -3.95
CA LYS A 34 -14.31 11.87 -4.72
C LYS A 34 -15.41 10.81 -4.60
N VAL A 35 -15.03 9.54 -4.74
CA VAL A 35 -15.99 8.42 -4.65
C VAL A 35 -16.50 8.24 -3.22
N LEU A 36 -15.64 8.39 -2.21
CA LEU A 36 -16.03 8.32 -0.79
C LEU A 36 -17.12 9.35 -0.46
N ALA A 37 -17.02 10.56 -1.01
CA ALA A 37 -18.01 11.64 -0.82
C ALA A 37 -19.38 11.34 -1.45
N GLU A 38 -19.44 10.46 -2.46
CA GLU A 38 -20.67 10.06 -3.17
C GLU A 38 -21.39 8.86 -2.52
N LEU A 39 -20.82 8.29 -1.45
CA LEU A 39 -21.39 7.13 -0.76
C LEU A 39 -22.48 7.55 0.23
N PRO A 40 -23.56 6.76 0.35
CA PRO A 40 -24.81 7.23 0.96
C PRO A 40 -24.76 7.42 2.48
N ASP A 41 -23.96 6.63 3.21
CA ASP A 41 -23.93 6.64 4.67
C ASP A 41 -22.56 6.18 5.22
N CYS A 42 -22.40 6.21 6.55
CA CYS A 42 -21.15 5.84 7.23
C CYS A 42 -20.75 4.38 7.00
N GLN A 43 -21.71 3.45 6.88
CA GLN A 43 -21.42 2.02 6.67
C GLN A 43 -20.85 1.80 5.29
N TRP A 44 -21.40 2.44 4.25
CA TRP A 44 -20.85 2.38 2.90
C TRP A 44 -19.49 3.07 2.80
N ARG A 45 -19.32 4.23 3.45
CA ARG A 45 -18.03 4.93 3.51
C ARG A 45 -16.95 4.07 4.17
N LEU A 46 -17.26 3.45 5.31
CA LEU A 46 -16.33 2.54 5.99
C LEU A 46 -16.07 1.26 5.18
N LEU A 47 -17.08 0.67 4.53
CA LEU A 47 -16.89 -0.49 3.64
C LEU A 47 -15.89 -0.19 2.52
N PHE A 48 -16.08 0.95 1.85
CA PHE A 48 -15.17 1.42 0.81
C PHE A 48 -13.76 1.60 1.36
N ALA A 49 -13.64 2.26 2.50
CA ALA A 49 -12.36 2.55 3.13
C ALA A 49 -11.61 1.29 3.58
N LEU A 50 -12.31 0.31 4.16
CA LEU A 50 -11.74 -0.99 4.54
C LEU A 50 -11.15 -1.73 3.34
N SER A 51 -11.74 -1.57 2.15
CA SER A 51 -11.15 -2.11 0.92
C SER A 51 -9.98 -1.26 0.41
N ARG A 52 -10.12 0.06 0.38
CA ARG A 52 -9.16 0.98 -0.26
C ARG A 52 -7.92 1.26 0.58
N TRP A 53 -8.06 1.48 1.88
CA TRP A 53 -6.95 1.76 2.79
C TRP A 53 -6.69 0.62 3.78
N GLY A 54 -7.71 -0.17 4.12
CA GLY A 54 -7.52 -1.41 4.89
C GLY A 54 -7.00 -2.58 4.05
N GLY A 55 -7.24 -2.56 2.74
CA GLY A 55 -6.88 -3.65 1.83
C GLY A 55 -7.66 -4.95 2.09
N LEU A 56 -8.84 -4.92 2.72
CA LEU A 56 -9.63 -6.12 3.02
C LEU A 56 -10.36 -6.68 1.79
N ARG A 57 -10.64 -7.98 1.83
CA ARG A 57 -11.52 -8.67 0.88
C ARG A 57 -12.98 -8.48 1.30
N VAL A 58 -13.72 -7.68 0.54
CA VAL A 58 -15.12 -7.35 0.83
C VAL A 58 -16.04 -8.57 0.91
N GLY A 59 -15.93 -9.51 -0.02
CA GLY A 59 -16.84 -10.65 -0.11
C GLY A 59 -16.77 -11.65 1.05
N SER A 60 -15.70 -11.66 1.84
CA SER A 60 -15.49 -12.67 2.88
C SER A 60 -15.02 -12.11 4.23
N GLU A 61 -14.10 -11.16 4.24
CA GLU A 61 -13.43 -10.70 5.46
C GLU A 61 -14.24 -9.61 6.16
N VAL A 62 -14.66 -8.60 5.40
CA VAL A 62 -15.37 -7.43 5.96
C VAL A 62 -16.71 -7.83 6.58
N ARG A 63 -17.38 -8.83 6.01
CA ARG A 63 -18.69 -9.34 6.46
C ARG A 63 -18.68 -9.90 7.88
N GLN A 64 -17.51 -10.31 8.38
CA GLN A 64 -17.36 -10.97 9.69
C GLN A 64 -16.73 -10.07 10.74
N LEU A 65 -16.42 -8.81 10.41
CA LEU A 65 -15.75 -7.89 11.32
C LEU A 65 -16.73 -7.46 12.43
N THR A 66 -16.35 -7.69 13.68
CA THR A 66 -17.11 -7.30 14.87
C THR A 66 -16.39 -6.22 15.65
N TRP A 67 -17.10 -5.50 16.52
CA TRP A 67 -16.48 -4.49 17.39
C TRP A 67 -15.42 -5.08 18.33
N ASP A 68 -15.58 -6.34 18.76
CA ASP A 68 -14.59 -7.08 19.55
C ASP A 68 -13.28 -7.34 18.78
N ASP A 69 -13.29 -7.26 17.45
CA ASP A 69 -12.07 -7.38 16.65
C ASP A 69 -11.23 -6.09 16.67
N ILE A 70 -11.77 -4.97 17.17
CA ILE A 70 -11.12 -3.64 17.14
C ILE A 70 -10.40 -3.37 18.47
N ASP A 71 -9.07 -3.22 18.40
CA ASP A 71 -8.23 -2.81 19.53
C ASP A 71 -7.85 -1.33 19.35
N TRP A 72 -8.69 -0.45 19.92
CA TRP A 72 -8.52 1.01 19.89
C TRP A 72 -7.24 1.47 20.58
N GLN A 73 -6.82 0.78 21.65
CA GLN A 73 -5.62 1.14 22.39
C GLN A 73 -4.35 0.86 21.57
N LYS A 74 -4.31 -0.28 20.86
CA LYS A 74 -3.17 -0.65 20.02
C LYS A 74 -3.27 -0.14 18.58
N GLN A 75 -4.37 0.53 18.23
CA GLN A 75 -4.67 1.02 16.88
C GLN A 75 -4.58 -0.11 15.84
N ARG A 76 -5.23 -1.25 16.12
CA ARG A 76 -5.22 -2.45 15.28
C ARG A 76 -6.59 -3.11 15.28
N PHE A 77 -6.87 -3.89 14.26
CA PHE A 77 -8.03 -4.77 14.23
C PHE A 77 -7.68 -6.15 13.69
N THR A 78 -8.45 -7.14 14.12
CA THR A 78 -8.27 -8.53 13.73
C THR A 78 -9.18 -8.89 12.56
N VAL A 79 -8.59 -9.37 11.47
CA VAL A 79 -9.34 -9.83 10.31
C VAL A 79 -9.29 -11.34 10.25
N ARG A 80 -10.45 -11.98 10.42
CA ARG A 80 -10.62 -13.42 10.25
C ARG A 80 -10.61 -13.77 8.76
N SER A 81 -9.92 -14.85 8.43
CA SER A 81 -9.77 -15.36 7.06
C SER A 81 -10.16 -16.84 7.03
N PRO A 82 -11.47 -17.16 6.94
CA PRO A 82 -11.94 -18.55 6.94
C PRO A 82 -11.29 -19.39 5.84
N LYS A 83 -10.98 -18.76 4.70
CA LYS A 83 -10.37 -19.42 3.54
C LYS A 83 -8.95 -19.95 3.78
N THR A 84 -8.27 -19.49 4.83
CA THR A 84 -6.90 -19.91 5.18
C THR A 84 -6.83 -20.64 6.52
N GLU A 85 -7.98 -20.96 7.13
CA GLU A 85 -8.10 -21.67 8.40
C GLU A 85 -7.43 -23.06 8.37
N HIS A 86 -7.42 -23.72 7.20
CA HIS A 86 -6.74 -25.01 7.00
C HIS A 86 -5.20 -24.93 6.91
N ASN A 87 -4.61 -23.73 6.85
CA ASN A 87 -3.15 -23.55 6.79
C ASN A 87 -2.60 -23.20 8.18
N GLN A 88 -1.43 -23.76 8.56
CA GLN A 88 -0.78 -23.45 9.83
C GLN A 88 -0.56 -21.93 9.98
N GLY A 89 -1.20 -21.34 11.00
CA GLY A 89 -1.17 -19.89 11.28
C GLY A 89 -2.13 -19.02 10.46
N GLY A 90 -3.04 -19.62 9.68
CA GLY A 90 -3.82 -18.93 8.64
C GLY A 90 -5.26 -18.51 8.99
N GLY A 91 -5.72 -18.58 10.24
CA GLY A 91 -7.11 -18.25 10.57
C GLY A 91 -7.43 -16.75 10.66
N SER A 92 -6.45 -15.91 10.96
CA SER A 92 -6.64 -14.48 11.22
C SER A 92 -5.36 -13.68 11.02
N ARG A 93 -5.48 -12.36 10.88
CA ARG A 93 -4.35 -11.43 10.82
C ARG A 93 -4.67 -10.14 11.55
N SER A 94 -3.64 -9.51 12.11
CA SER A 94 -3.76 -8.18 12.69
C SER A 94 -3.41 -7.13 11.64
N VAL A 95 -4.29 -6.15 11.46
CA VAL A 95 -4.16 -5.03 10.53
C VAL A 95 -4.10 -3.73 11.32
N PRO A 96 -3.20 -2.79 10.99
CA PRO A 96 -3.24 -1.46 11.61
C PRO A 96 -4.54 -0.73 11.28
N ILE A 97 -5.09 0.01 12.23
CA ILE A 97 -6.05 1.07 11.94
C ILE A 97 -5.24 2.18 11.29
N PHE A 98 -5.22 2.20 9.96
CA PHE A 98 -4.53 3.25 9.23
C PHE A 98 -5.22 4.61 9.47
N PRO A 99 -4.49 5.73 9.38
CA PRO A 99 -5.08 7.06 9.63
C PRO A 99 -6.36 7.34 8.83
N GLU A 100 -6.42 6.86 7.59
CA GLU A 100 -7.57 7.00 6.69
C GLU A 100 -8.80 6.21 7.17
N LEU A 101 -8.65 5.27 8.10
CA LEU A 101 -9.73 4.46 8.68
C LEU A 101 -10.20 4.98 10.04
N ALA A 102 -9.35 5.65 10.81
CA ALA A 102 -9.62 5.97 12.21
C ALA A 102 -10.94 6.73 12.39
N GLN A 103 -11.10 7.85 11.69
CA GLN A 103 -12.31 8.66 11.75
C GLN A 103 -13.56 7.88 11.29
N LEU A 104 -13.45 7.05 10.26
CA LEU A 104 -14.59 6.28 9.75
C LEU A 104 -15.01 5.16 10.71
N PHE A 105 -14.07 4.59 11.45
CA PHE A 105 -14.37 3.68 12.54
C PHE A 105 -15.05 4.40 13.71
N ASP A 106 -14.56 5.57 14.10
CA ASP A 106 -15.16 6.38 15.17
C ASP A 106 -16.59 6.78 14.81
N GLU A 107 -16.81 7.37 13.63
CA GLU A 107 -18.15 7.73 13.14
C GLU A 107 -19.10 6.52 13.11
N ARG A 108 -18.62 5.36 12.65
CA ARG A 108 -19.44 4.16 12.62
C ARG A 108 -19.74 3.65 14.02
N PHE A 109 -18.79 3.73 14.95
CA PHE A 109 -18.97 3.29 16.33
C PHE A 109 -19.98 4.16 17.07
N GLU A 110 -19.94 5.48 16.85
CA GLU A 110 -20.91 6.43 17.41
C GLU A 110 -22.34 6.19 16.90
N GLU A 111 -22.50 5.81 15.63
CA GLU A 111 -23.81 5.46 15.05
C GLU A 111 -24.29 4.05 15.44
N ALA A 112 -23.44 3.21 16.02
CA ALA A 112 -23.79 1.83 16.33
C ALA A 112 -24.83 1.76 17.47
N GLN A 113 -25.85 0.91 17.29
CA GLN A 113 -26.84 0.70 18.34
C GLN A 113 -26.25 -0.14 19.48
N VAL A 114 -26.74 0.08 20.71
CA VAL A 114 -26.35 -0.75 21.85
C VAL A 114 -26.68 -2.21 21.57
N GLY A 115 -25.68 -3.08 21.69
CA GLY A 115 -25.80 -4.51 21.40
C GLY A 115 -25.57 -4.91 19.94
N GLU A 116 -25.35 -3.95 19.03
CA GLU A 116 -24.95 -4.25 17.67
C GLU A 116 -23.51 -4.77 17.65
N THR A 117 -23.31 -6.04 17.26
CA THR A 117 -21.99 -6.70 17.33
C THR A 117 -21.15 -6.50 16.07
N LEU A 118 -21.78 -6.49 14.89
CA LEU A 118 -21.11 -6.35 13.60
C LEU A 118 -20.76 -4.89 13.35
N VAL A 119 -19.59 -4.63 12.76
CA VAL A 119 -19.20 -3.26 12.35
C VAL A 119 -20.07 -2.78 11.18
N LEU A 120 -20.40 -3.69 10.26
CA LEU A 120 -21.17 -3.40 9.04
C LEU A 120 -22.34 -4.38 8.88
N PRO A 121 -23.39 -4.31 9.73
CA PRO A 121 -24.52 -5.22 9.69
C PRO A 121 -25.30 -5.16 8.37
N MET A 122 -25.24 -4.04 7.63
CA MET A 122 -25.90 -3.93 6.32
C MET A 122 -25.45 -5.05 5.35
N LEU A 123 -24.22 -5.55 5.50
CA LEU A 123 -23.68 -6.59 4.61
C LEU A 123 -24.47 -7.88 4.67
N ALA A 124 -25.10 -8.22 5.80
CA ALA A 124 -25.91 -9.43 5.92
C ALA A 124 -27.05 -9.51 4.90
N LYS A 125 -27.54 -8.35 4.42
CA LYS A 125 -28.64 -8.24 3.45
C LYS A 125 -28.19 -7.90 2.03
N CYS A 126 -26.88 -7.70 1.81
CA CYS A 126 -26.36 -7.28 0.51
C CYS A 126 -25.56 -8.39 -0.18
N THR A 127 -25.90 -8.65 -1.44
CA THR A 127 -25.13 -9.54 -2.31
C THR A 127 -23.89 -8.83 -2.86
N ASP A 128 -22.84 -9.59 -3.21
CA ASP A 128 -21.61 -9.03 -3.80
C ASP A 128 -21.90 -8.25 -5.10
N THR A 129 -22.89 -8.70 -5.87
CA THR A 129 -23.37 -8.00 -7.07
C THR A 129 -23.96 -6.62 -6.71
N ALA A 130 -24.79 -6.54 -5.67
CA ALA A 130 -25.38 -5.27 -5.23
C ALA A 130 -24.30 -4.30 -4.72
N LEU A 131 -23.32 -4.79 -3.95
CA LEU A 131 -22.17 -3.99 -3.50
C LEU A 131 -21.41 -3.39 -4.68
N ARG A 132 -21.10 -4.22 -5.69
CA ARG A 132 -20.40 -3.77 -6.90
C ARG A 132 -21.23 -2.74 -7.68
N GLN A 133 -22.53 -2.96 -7.86
CA GLN A 133 -23.40 -2.04 -8.62
C GLN A 133 -23.53 -0.68 -7.93
N LEU A 134 -23.64 -0.63 -6.60
CA LEU A 134 -23.66 0.65 -5.88
C LEU A 134 -22.33 1.38 -6.04
N LEU A 135 -21.22 0.68 -5.86
CA LEU A 135 -19.89 1.28 -6.01
C LEU A 135 -19.68 1.84 -7.42
N VAL A 136 -20.03 1.09 -8.47
CA VAL A 136 -19.91 1.57 -9.85
C VAL A 136 -20.77 2.82 -10.08
N ARG A 137 -21.99 2.86 -9.53
CA ARG A 137 -22.83 4.08 -9.61
C ARG A 137 -22.21 5.27 -8.90
N ALA A 138 -21.60 5.06 -7.72
CA ALA A 138 -20.90 6.12 -7.00
C ALA A 138 -19.66 6.62 -7.77
N ILE A 139 -18.90 5.71 -8.39
CA ILE A 139 -17.75 6.06 -9.25
C ILE A 139 -18.19 6.96 -10.42
N VAL A 140 -19.27 6.60 -11.10
CA VAL A 140 -19.82 7.41 -12.20
C VAL A 140 -20.31 8.78 -11.71
N ARG A 141 -21.00 8.85 -10.57
CA ARG A 141 -21.45 10.14 -10.00
C ARG A 141 -20.28 11.05 -9.62
N ALA A 142 -19.19 10.46 -9.13
CA ALA A 142 -17.96 11.17 -8.79
C ALA A 142 -17.20 11.71 -10.01
N GLY A 143 -17.67 11.46 -11.24
CA GLY A 143 -17.01 11.86 -12.48
C GLY A 143 -15.70 11.10 -12.73
N VAL A 144 -15.56 9.90 -12.19
CA VAL A 144 -14.38 9.03 -12.33
C VAL A 144 -14.70 7.91 -13.31
N GLU A 145 -13.75 7.56 -14.16
CA GLU A 145 -13.88 6.41 -15.06
C GLU A 145 -14.05 5.11 -14.27
N PRO A 146 -15.07 4.27 -14.57
CA PRO A 146 -15.35 3.06 -13.82
C PRO A 146 -14.16 2.08 -13.77
N TRP A 147 -13.67 1.81 -12.55
CA TRP A 147 -12.60 0.84 -12.39
C TRP A 147 -13.07 -0.59 -12.70
N PRO A 148 -12.34 -1.36 -13.53
CA PRO A 148 -12.57 -2.79 -13.65
C PRO A 148 -12.35 -3.43 -12.27
N ARG A 149 -13.11 -4.48 -11.94
CA ARG A 149 -12.96 -5.27 -10.70
C ARG A 149 -12.65 -4.41 -9.45
N PRO A 150 -13.50 -3.42 -9.10
CA PRO A 150 -13.12 -2.29 -8.25
C PRO A 150 -12.60 -2.71 -6.86
N TRP A 151 -13.28 -3.66 -6.19
CA TRP A 151 -12.83 -4.19 -4.89
C TRP A 151 -11.43 -4.83 -4.94
N HIS A 152 -11.11 -5.52 -6.05
CA HIS A 152 -9.79 -6.12 -6.24
C HIS A 152 -8.73 -5.05 -6.48
N ASN A 153 -9.04 -4.06 -7.32
CA ASN A 153 -8.10 -2.99 -7.67
C ASN A 153 -7.83 -2.02 -6.52
N MET A 154 -8.81 -1.75 -5.66
CA MET A 154 -8.59 -1.00 -4.42
C MET A 154 -7.61 -1.71 -3.48
N ARG A 155 -7.81 -3.01 -3.28
CA ARG A 155 -6.86 -3.81 -2.50
C ARG A 155 -5.48 -3.88 -3.15
N ALA A 156 -5.42 -4.02 -4.47
CA ALA A 156 -4.18 -4.05 -5.23
C ALA A 156 -3.41 -2.73 -5.08
N THR A 157 -4.13 -1.61 -5.22
CA THR A 157 -3.61 -0.26 -5.00
C THR A 157 -3.01 -0.12 -3.60
N ARG A 158 -3.75 -0.52 -2.55
CA ARG A 158 -3.24 -0.43 -1.17
C ARG A 158 -1.96 -1.24 -0.97
N GLN A 159 -1.88 -2.41 -1.59
CA GLN A 159 -0.68 -3.23 -1.50
C GLN A 159 0.53 -2.56 -2.13
N THR A 160 0.38 -1.96 -3.31
CA THR A 160 1.45 -1.18 -3.95
C THR A 160 1.92 -0.05 -3.04
N GLU A 161 0.99 0.76 -2.51
CA GLU A 161 1.33 1.90 -1.63
C GLU A 161 2.04 1.49 -0.34
N LEU A 162 1.67 0.35 0.24
CA LEU A 162 2.31 -0.14 1.46
C LEU A 162 3.68 -0.75 1.16
N ALA A 163 3.86 -1.39 -0.01
CA ALA A 163 5.15 -1.93 -0.42
C ALA A 163 6.21 -0.85 -0.64
N ASP A 164 5.79 0.37 -1.00
CA ASP A 164 6.68 1.53 -1.13
C ASP A 164 7.17 2.05 0.23
N ARG A 165 6.49 1.69 1.33
CA ARG A 165 6.69 2.26 2.67
C ARG A 165 7.20 1.26 3.71
N PHE A 166 6.94 -0.02 3.51
CA PHE A 166 7.20 -1.08 4.50
C PHE A 166 7.80 -2.32 3.86
N PRO A 167 8.56 -3.13 4.61
CA PRO A 167 9.11 -4.39 4.10
C PRO A 167 8.01 -5.35 3.61
N GLY A 168 8.29 -6.05 2.51
CA GLY A 168 7.33 -6.94 1.83
C GLY A 168 6.64 -7.94 2.75
N HIS A 169 7.39 -8.67 3.59
CA HIS A 169 6.83 -9.63 4.55
C HIS A 169 5.86 -8.99 5.55
N VAL A 170 6.07 -7.73 5.94
CA VAL A 170 5.18 -6.99 6.85
C VAL A 170 3.85 -6.70 6.15
N VAL A 171 3.92 -6.17 4.93
CA VAL A 171 2.75 -5.88 4.10
C VAL A 171 1.95 -7.16 3.81
N CYS A 172 2.65 -8.24 3.46
CA CYS A 172 2.05 -9.54 3.20
C CYS A 172 1.29 -10.07 4.44
N LYS A 173 1.87 -9.90 5.63
CA LYS A 173 1.23 -10.27 6.90
C LYS A 173 -0.03 -9.44 7.18
N TRP A 174 0.00 -8.12 6.93
CA TRP A 174 -1.18 -7.27 7.10
C TRP A 174 -2.29 -7.55 6.09
N LEU A 175 -1.93 -7.86 4.85
CA LEU A 175 -2.92 -8.09 3.80
C LEU A 175 -3.38 -9.55 3.72
N GLY A 176 -2.67 -10.51 4.33
CA GLY A 176 -3.03 -11.92 4.27
C GLY A 176 -2.81 -12.51 2.88
N ASN A 177 -1.62 -12.30 2.34
CA ASN A 177 -1.06 -13.01 1.18
C ASN A 177 0.42 -13.34 1.44
N ASN A 178 1.09 -13.97 0.46
CA ASN A 178 2.52 -14.29 0.53
C ASN A 178 3.30 -13.45 -0.50
N GLU A 179 4.61 -13.34 -0.30
CA GLU A 179 5.48 -12.50 -1.15
C GLU A 179 5.48 -12.93 -2.61
N THR A 180 5.35 -14.23 -2.90
CA THR A 180 5.26 -14.74 -4.27
C THR A 180 3.98 -14.28 -4.97
N THR A 181 2.86 -14.16 -4.25
CA THR A 181 1.61 -13.56 -4.74
C THR A 181 1.72 -12.03 -4.84
N ALA A 182 2.44 -11.39 -3.92
CA ALA A 182 2.70 -9.95 -3.95
C ALA A 182 3.48 -9.53 -5.21
N ILE A 183 4.57 -10.22 -5.50
CA ILE A 183 5.42 -9.98 -6.67
C ILE A 183 4.65 -10.23 -7.97
N LYS A 184 3.87 -11.32 -8.06
CA LYS A 184 3.15 -11.69 -9.29
C LYS A 184 1.92 -10.83 -9.62
N HIS A 185 1.26 -10.24 -8.63
CA HIS A 185 -0.05 -9.61 -8.83
C HIS A 185 -0.15 -8.14 -8.41
N TYR A 186 0.78 -7.60 -7.62
CA TYR A 186 0.57 -6.32 -6.92
C TYR A 186 1.74 -5.33 -6.93
N LEU A 187 2.98 -5.77 -7.14
CA LEU A 187 4.11 -4.85 -7.36
C LEU A 187 4.01 -4.29 -8.77
N ARG A 188 3.54 -3.05 -8.89
CA ARG A 188 3.50 -2.32 -10.16
C ARG A 188 4.39 -1.11 -10.10
N VAL A 189 5.19 -0.92 -11.15
CA VAL A 189 5.93 0.32 -11.36
C VAL A 189 4.93 1.42 -11.69
N ARG A 190 5.10 2.59 -11.08
CA ARG A 190 4.28 3.79 -11.26
C ARG A 190 5.19 4.92 -11.71
N ASP A 191 4.62 5.93 -12.34
CA ASP A 191 5.37 7.12 -12.75
C ASP A 191 6.06 7.80 -11.55
N ASP A 192 5.37 7.87 -10.41
CA ASP A 192 5.92 8.35 -9.13
C ASP A 192 7.19 7.58 -8.68
N HIS A 193 7.37 6.31 -9.06
CA HIS A 193 8.58 5.54 -8.74
C HIS A 193 9.78 6.02 -9.55
N PHE A 194 9.56 6.39 -10.82
CA PHE A 194 10.61 6.97 -11.65
C PHE A 194 11.00 8.36 -11.13
N GLU A 195 10.01 9.18 -10.78
CA GLU A 195 10.26 10.52 -10.21
C GLU A 195 11.05 10.44 -8.90
N LYS A 196 10.62 9.58 -7.96
CA LYS A 196 11.33 9.36 -6.69
C LYS A 196 12.75 8.82 -6.90
N ALA A 197 12.95 7.89 -7.84
CA ALA A 197 14.27 7.32 -8.11
C ALA A 197 15.21 8.33 -8.81
N ALA A 198 14.66 9.28 -9.57
CA ALA A 198 15.42 10.35 -10.22
C ALA A 198 15.80 11.49 -9.24
N GLN A 199 15.14 11.59 -8.09
CA GLN A 199 15.49 12.57 -7.06
C GLN A 199 16.70 12.08 -6.24
N ASN A 200 17.78 12.86 -6.22
CA ASN A 200 18.96 12.56 -5.41
C ASN A 200 18.61 12.59 -3.91
N PRO A 201 18.97 11.56 -3.11
CA PRO A 201 18.64 11.51 -1.68
C PRO A 201 19.28 12.62 -0.83
N ALA A 202 20.18 13.42 -1.40
CA ALA A 202 20.81 14.56 -0.75
C ALA A 202 19.93 15.83 -0.70
N GLN A 203 18.78 15.90 -1.39
CA GLN A 203 17.94 17.12 -1.44
C GLN A 203 16.77 17.13 -0.45
N SER A 204 16.49 16.03 0.27
CA SER A 204 15.35 15.93 1.19
C SER A 204 15.69 16.12 2.68
N VAL A 205 16.88 16.63 3.01
CA VAL A 205 17.25 16.90 4.40
C VAL A 205 17.33 18.41 4.66
N HIS A 206 16.40 18.87 5.50
CA HIS A 206 16.31 20.17 6.18
C HIS A 206 15.64 21.35 5.47
N GLU A 207 14.32 21.43 5.66
CA GLU A 207 13.69 22.71 5.98
C GLU A 207 13.25 22.68 7.45
N GLN A 208 14.16 23.06 8.36
CA GLN A 208 13.80 23.41 9.73
C GLN A 208 13.62 24.93 9.83
N PRO A 209 12.57 25.43 10.50
CA PRO A 209 12.36 26.85 10.66
C PRO A 209 13.39 27.41 11.66
N ARG A 210 14.23 28.35 11.20
CA ARG A 210 15.12 29.12 12.07
C ARG A 210 14.26 30.03 12.97
N LYS A 211 14.04 29.64 14.23
CA LYS A 211 13.68 30.59 15.29
C LYS A 211 14.94 31.27 15.80
N ALA A 212 15.01 32.59 15.60
CA ALA A 212 15.97 33.47 16.25
C ALA A 212 15.71 33.51 17.76
N ALA A 213 16.74 33.30 18.56
CA ALA A 213 16.78 33.70 19.95
C ALA A 213 18.20 34.16 20.29
N GLN A 214 18.36 35.48 20.37
CA GLN A 214 19.44 36.16 21.09
C GLN A 214 19.49 35.65 22.53
N THR A 215 20.70 35.39 23.03
CA THR A 215 21.08 35.77 24.39
C THR A 215 22.60 35.89 24.46
N ASP A 216 22.98 37.15 24.60
CA ASP A 216 24.25 37.68 25.09
C ASP A 216 24.60 37.12 26.47
N TRP A 217 25.86 36.70 26.70
CA TRP A 217 26.59 36.81 27.97
C TRP A 217 28.07 36.44 27.75
N GLY A 218 28.95 37.44 27.88
CA GLY A 218 30.16 37.30 28.73
C GLY A 218 31.50 37.05 28.04
N GLU A 219 32.23 38.14 27.81
CA GLU A 219 33.68 38.19 27.55
C GLU A 219 34.54 37.40 28.54
N SER A 220 35.54 36.69 28.00
CA SER A 220 36.89 36.77 28.56
C SER A 220 37.95 36.45 27.51
N THR A 221 38.86 37.41 27.39
CA THR A 221 39.99 37.47 26.47
C THR A 221 41.22 36.79 27.08
N LYS A 222 41.94 35.97 26.31
CA LYS A 222 43.34 36.19 25.89
C LYS A 222 43.92 34.98 25.12
N PRO A 223 44.73 35.21 24.06
CA PRO A 223 45.32 34.17 23.22
C PRO A 223 46.84 33.98 23.44
N LEU A 224 47.37 32.80 23.11
CA LEU A 224 48.74 32.42 22.66
C LEU A 224 48.89 30.91 22.94
N GLU A 225 49.27 30.03 22.01
CA GLU A 225 50.55 30.00 21.29
C GLU A 225 50.46 29.10 20.04
N LYS A 226 51.14 29.52 18.96
CA LYS A 226 51.41 28.71 17.77
C LYS A 226 52.82 28.13 17.87
N GLN A 227 52.93 26.80 17.85
CA GLN A 227 54.06 26.02 17.35
C GLN A 227 53.40 24.74 16.79
N GLY A 228 53.58 24.29 15.57
CA GLY A 228 54.60 24.48 14.56
C GLY A 228 54.76 23.08 13.96
N ASP A 229 54.33 22.86 12.72
CA ASP A 229 54.87 21.77 11.91
C ASP A 229 54.51 21.97 10.44
N ALA A 230 55.54 22.27 9.67
CA ALA A 230 55.56 22.18 8.23
C ALA A 230 56.28 20.88 7.85
N LEU A 231 55.89 20.34 6.69
CA LEU A 231 56.50 19.23 5.92
C LEU A 231 55.88 17.85 6.15
N ALA A 232 54.94 17.46 5.28
CA ALA A 232 55.26 16.53 4.19
C ALA A 232 54.05 16.35 3.26
N ARG A 233 54.29 16.57 1.97
CA ARG A 233 53.39 16.33 0.85
C ARG A 233 53.40 14.83 0.50
N ASN A 234 52.25 14.27 0.16
CA ASN A 234 52.09 13.32 -0.96
C ASN A 234 50.58 13.16 -1.28
N ARG A 235 50.12 13.84 -2.35
CA ARG A 235 49.85 13.32 -3.71
C ARG A 235 48.50 12.62 -3.83
N VAL A 236 47.52 13.41 -4.25
CA VAL A 236 46.24 12.99 -4.82
C VAL A 236 46.50 12.41 -6.21
N HIS A 237 46.19 11.13 -6.43
CA HIS A 237 46.14 10.57 -7.78
C HIS A 237 44.84 11.02 -8.46
N LYS A 238 45.01 11.91 -9.44
CA LYS A 238 44.00 12.39 -10.36
C LYS A 238 43.84 11.33 -11.46
N CYS A 239 42.77 10.53 -11.41
CA CYS A 239 42.42 9.63 -12.52
C CYS A 239 41.66 10.45 -13.58
N SER A 240 42.29 10.72 -14.72
CA SER A 240 41.66 11.37 -15.86
C SER A 240 40.76 10.37 -16.58
N VAL A 241 39.47 10.68 -16.65
CA VAL A 241 38.49 9.94 -17.46
C VAL A 241 38.58 10.45 -18.89
N VAL A 242 38.95 9.58 -19.83
CA VAL A 242 38.88 9.87 -21.27
C VAL A 242 37.41 9.74 -21.70
N ARG A 243 36.89 10.76 -22.39
CA ARG A 243 35.57 10.73 -23.02
C ARG A 243 35.68 9.94 -24.32
N GLU A 244 35.10 8.75 -24.37
CA GLU A 244 34.92 8.00 -25.60
C GLU A 244 33.42 7.70 -25.79
N GLY A 245 32.89 8.14 -26.93
CA GLY A 245 31.46 8.12 -27.24
C GLY A 245 30.94 6.71 -27.52
N LEU A 246 29.67 6.48 -27.18
CA LEU A 246 28.93 5.26 -27.45
C LEU A 246 28.15 5.41 -28.75
N GLU A 247 28.76 5.08 -29.89
CA GLU A 247 28.02 4.73 -31.12
C GLU A 247 28.64 3.49 -31.78
N PRO A 248 27.86 2.42 -32.04
CA PRO A 248 28.34 1.27 -32.80
C PRO A 248 28.29 1.54 -34.32
N PRO A 249 29.28 1.08 -35.11
CA PRO A 249 29.31 1.29 -36.55
C PRO A 249 28.33 0.37 -37.28
N THR A 250 27.46 0.97 -38.09
CA THR A 250 26.67 0.32 -39.14
C THR A 250 27.60 -0.25 -40.22
N LYS A 251 27.56 -1.57 -40.45
CA LYS A 251 28.13 -2.18 -41.66
C LYS A 251 27.00 -2.57 -42.59
N GLY A 252 26.90 -1.84 -43.71
CA GLY A 252 26.25 -2.32 -44.91
C GLY A 252 27.24 -3.10 -45.78
N LEU A 253 26.76 -4.21 -46.32
CA LEU A 253 27.03 -4.75 -47.66
C LEU A 253 25.89 -5.72 -47.98
#